data_AF-A0A2W4VP26-F1
#
_entry.id   AF-A0A2W4VP26-F1
#
_cell.length_a   1.000
_cell.length_b   1.000
_cell.length_c   1.000
_cell.angle_alpha   90.00
_cell.angle_beta   90.00
_cell.angle_gamma   90.00
#
_symmetry.space_group_name_H-M   'P 1'
#
loop_
_entity.id
_entity.type
_entity.pdbx_description
1 polymer ?
#
loop_
_entity_poly.entity_id
_entity_poly.type
_entity_poly.pdbx_seq_one_letter_code
_entity_poly.pdbx_strand_id
1 'polypeptide(L)' 'MSDKIEIAGIRVPRADWEATPASIEMLMQVLSKRLLALEEKANQSSQNSSKPPSTDGFGKR' A
#
# COMPACT_ATOMS: atom_id res chain seq x y z
N MET A 1 -27.95 -5.55 -18.09
CA MET A 1 -26.51 -5.29 -18.27
C MET A 1 -25.92 -5.14 -16.87
N SER A 2 -24.92 -5.94 -16.51
CA SER A 2 -24.37 -5.91 -15.15
C SER A 2 -23.36 -4.78 -15.04
N ASP A 3 -23.80 -3.63 -14.54
CA ASP A 3 -22.93 -2.51 -14.24
C ASP A 3 -21.98 -2.92 -13.11
N LYS A 4 -20.71 -3.12 -13.45
CA LYS A 4 -19.62 -3.41 -12.51
C LYS A 4 -18.71 -2.21 -12.42
N ILE A 5 -18.28 -1.89 -11.22
CA ILE A 5 -17.27 -0.88 -10.92
C ILE A 5 -15.97 -1.57 -10.48
N GLU A 6 -14.85 -0.89 -10.67
CA GLU A 6 -13.54 -1.38 -10.25
C GLU A 6 -13.04 -0.55 -9.08
N ILE A 7 -12.76 -1.21 -7.95
CA ILE A 7 -12.28 -0.59 -6.72
C ILE A 7 -11.03 -1.34 -6.28
N ALA A 8 -9.89 -0.64 -6.25
CA ALA A 8 -8.59 -1.22 -5.87
C ALA A 8 -8.25 -2.54 -6.62
N GLY A 9 -8.61 -2.62 -7.92
CA GLY A 9 -8.40 -3.81 -8.76
C GLY A 9 -9.45 -4.92 -8.59
N ILE A 10 -10.45 -4.72 -7.72
CA ILE A 10 -11.55 -5.66 -7.49
C ILE A 10 -12.78 -5.20 -8.25
N ARG A 11 -13.38 -6.09 -9.05
CA ARG A 11 -14.64 -5.81 -9.75
C ARG A 11 -15.82 -6.07 -8.83
N VAL A 12 -16.54 -5.02 -8.49
CA VAL A 12 -17.71 -5.05 -7.60
C VAL A 12 -18.96 -4.69 -8.43
N PRO A 13 -20.07 -5.43 -8.31
CA PRO A 13 -21.34 -5.00 -8.88
C PRO A 13 -21.74 -3.63 -8.32
N ARG A 14 -22.22 -2.71 -9.18
CA ARG A 14 -22.63 -1.36 -8.75
C ARG A 14 -23.69 -1.43 -7.65
N ALA A 15 -24.66 -2.34 -7.77
CA ALA A 15 -25.71 -2.51 -6.77
C ALA A 15 -25.16 -2.82 -5.36
N ASP A 16 -24.11 -3.63 -5.28
CA ASP A 16 -23.49 -4.00 -4.00
C ASP A 16 -22.72 -2.81 -3.41
N TRP A 17 -22.12 -1.98 -4.27
CA TRP A 17 -21.46 -0.75 -3.84
C TRP A 17 -22.44 0.30 -3.34
N GLU A 18 -23.51 0.58 -4.07
CA GLU A 18 -24.54 1.56 -3.67
C GLU A 18 -25.29 1.11 -2.40
N ALA A 19 -25.37 -0.19 -2.13
CA ALA A 19 -25.95 -0.74 -0.90
C ALA A 19 -24.98 -0.75 0.28
N THR A 20 -23.72 -0.35 0.08
CA THR A 20 -22.70 -0.38 1.13
C THR A 20 -23.00 0.71 2.17
N PRO A 21 -23.11 0.38 3.47
CA PRO A 21 -23.28 1.38 4.51
C PRO A 21 -22.08 2.32 4.61
N ALA A 22 -22.32 3.59 4.90
CA ALA A 22 -21.28 4.61 5.05
C ALA A 22 -20.17 4.24 6.06
N SER A 23 -20.49 3.43 7.08
CA SER A 23 -19.51 2.92 8.04
C SER A 23 -18.46 2.00 7.38
N ILE A 24 -18.87 1.19 6.41
CA ILE A 24 -17.97 0.29 5.66
C ILE A 24 -17.13 1.10 4.66
N GLU A 25 -17.72 2.10 4.00
CA GLU A 25 -16.95 3.02 3.13
C GLU A 25 -15.85 3.74 3.90
N MET A 26 -16.16 4.22 5.11
CA MET A 26 -15.21 4.91 5.97
C MET A 26 -14.08 3.97 6.44
N LEU A 27 -14.40 2.71 6.76
CA LEU A 27 -13.39 1.69 7.05
C LEU A 27 -12.48 1.44 5.84
N MET A 28 -13.04 1.34 4.63
CA MET A 28 -12.26 1.18 3.39
C MET A 28 -11.30 2.35 3.16
N GLN A 29 -11.73 3.59 3.39
CA GLN A 29 -10.86 4.76 3.29
C GLN A 29 -9.71 4.72 4.30
N VAL A 30 -9.98 4.34 5.56
CA VAL A 30 -8.94 4.22 6.59
C VAL A 30 -7.94 3.12 6.23
N LEU A 31 -8.43 1.97 5.75
CA LEU A 31 -7.57 0.85 5.32
C LEU A 31 -6.70 1.24 4.13
N SER A 32 -7.25 1.91 3.12
CA SER A 32 -6.50 2.39 1.95
C SER A 32 -5.37 3.33 2.34
N LYS A 33 -5.62 4.30 3.25
CA LYS A 33 -4.58 5.20 3.77
C LYS A 33 -3.47 4.44 4.52
N ARG A 34 -3.83 3.45 5.33
CA ARG A 34 -2.85 2.62 6.05
C ARG A 34 -1.99 1.80 5.09
N LEU A 35 -2.59 1.28 4.03
CA LEU A 35 -1.91 0.48 3.02
C LEU A 35 -0.88 1.34 2.26
N LEU A 36 -1.27 2.54 1.82
CA LEU A 36 -0.34 3.51 1.21
C LEU A 36 0.83 3.86 2.14
N ALA A 37 0.55 4.13 3.42
CA ALA A 37 1.60 4.44 4.39
C ALA A 37 2.56 3.25 4.63
N LEU A 38 2.06 2.02 4.56
CA LEU A 38 2.88 0.82 4.67
C LEU A 38 3.74 0.60 3.42
N GLU A 39 3.17 0.77 2.23
CA GLU A 39 3.90 0.67 0.96
C GLU A 39 5.03 1.71 0.89
N GLU A 40 4.78 2.94 1.32
CA GLU A 40 5.80 3.99 1.38
C GLU A 40 6.95 3.60 2.32
N LYS A 41 6.64 3.12 3.53
CA LYS A 41 7.65 2.64 4.48
C LYS A 41 8.45 1.45 3.95
N ALA A 42 7.79 0.51 3.29
CA ALA A 42 8.45 -0.65 2.69
C ALA A 42 9.41 -0.23 1.57
N ASN A 43 8.98 0.69 0.69
CA ASN A 43 9.83 1.23 -0.37
C ASN A 43 11.03 1.99 0.19
N GLN A 44 10.85 2.80 1.25
CA GLN A 44 11.96 3.49 1.92
C GLN A 44 12.95 2.54 2.60
N SER A 45 12.48 1.45 3.22
CA SER A 45 13.36 0.44 3.84
C SER A 45 14.19 -0.31 2.81
N SER A 46 13.66 -0.56 1.61
CA SER A 46 14.38 -1.25 0.54
C SER A 46 15.55 -0.43 -0.02
N GLN A 47 15.40 0.90 -0.09
CA GLN A 47 16.45 1.80 -0.60
C GLN A 47 17.55 2.09 0.43
N ASN A 48 17.34 1.77 1.70
CA ASN A 48 18.34 1.99 2.75
C ASN A 48 19.31 0.80 2.97
N SER A 49 19.15 -0.31 2.22
CA SER A 49 19.87 -1.56 2.47
C SER A 49 21.13 -1.78 1.62
N SER A 50 21.55 -0.80 0.80
CA SER A 50 22.58 -1.02 -0.23
C SER A 50 24.00 -0.58 0.14
N LYS A 51 24.31 -0.30 1.40
CA LYS A 51 25.68 0.06 1.82
C LYS A 51 26.11 -0.71 3.07
N PRO A 52 26.85 -1.82 2.93
CA PRO A 52 27.53 -2.39 4.08
C PRO A 52 28.62 -1.40 4.56
N PRO A 53 28.75 -1.16 5.87
CA PRO A 53 29.74 -0.23 6.45
C PRO A 53 31.13 -0.88 6.54
N SER A 54 31.61 -1.47 5.44
CA SER A 54 32.89 -2.19 5.41
C SER A 54 33.61 -1.90 4.10
N THR A 55 33.90 -0.62 3.86
CA THR A 55 34.85 -0.20 2.81
C THR A 55 35.88 0.81 3.33
N ASP A 56 35.74 1.31 4.56
CA ASP A 56 36.82 2.05 5.22
C ASP A 56 37.76 1.09 5.97
N GLY A 57 38.71 0.56 5.23
CA GLY A 57 40.12 0.60 5.64
C GLY A 57 40.54 -0.17 6.88
N PHE A 58 40.23 -1.46 6.99
CA PHE A 58 41.13 -2.36 7.72
C PHE A 58 42.43 -2.49 6.92
N GLY A 59 43.46 -1.74 7.35
CA GLY A 59 44.85 -1.99 6.98
C GLY A 59 45.44 -0.98 6.00
N LYS A 60 46.06 0.08 6.55
CA LYS A 60 47.39 0.47 6.09
C LYS A 60 48.30 0.57 7.31
N ARG A 61 49.38 -0.20 7.22
CA ARG A 61 50.57 -0.17 8.08
C ARG A 61 51.18 1.22 8.12
#